data_AF-A0A453E0C9-F1
#
_entry.id   AF-A0A453E0C9-F1
#
_cell.length_a   1.000
_cell.length_b   1.000
_cell.length_c   1.000
_cell.angle_alpha   90.00
_cell.angle_beta   90.00
_cell.angle_gamma   90.00
#
_symmetry.space_group_name_H-M   'P 1'
#
loop_
_entity.id
_entity.type
_entity.pdbx_description
1 polymer ?
#
loop_
_entity_poly.entity_id
_entity_poly.type
_entity_poly.pdbx_seq_one_letter_code
_entity_poly.pdbx_strand_id
1 'polypeptide(L)'
;DAAFDAGVNFFDSAEMYPVPQRAETHGRSEELVGRWLRARRVPRDSVVLATKVAGPSGQMTWIRGGPVALDSRNITEAIDSRFAQIGCGLHRPLPDTLA
;
A
#
# COMPACT_ATOMS: atom_id res chain seq x y z
N ASP A 1 -16.03 -6.18 -6.18
CA ASP A 1 -17.18 -7.09 -6.01
C ASP A 1 -16.98 -8.39 -6.77
N ALA A 2 -17.15 -8.45 -8.10
CA ALA A 2 -17.10 -9.71 -8.87
C ALA A 2 -15.93 -10.67 -8.51
N ALA A 3 -14.69 -10.16 -8.40
CA ALA A 3 -13.54 -10.99 -8.03
C ALA A 3 -13.68 -11.58 -6.61
N PHE A 4 -14.07 -10.75 -5.63
CA PHE A 4 -14.26 -11.16 -4.24
C PHE A 4 -15.43 -12.15 -4.11
N ASP A 5 -16.55 -11.88 -4.79
CA ASP A 5 -17.72 -12.76 -4.77
C ASP A 5 -17.44 -14.11 -5.46
N ALA A 6 -16.46 -14.15 -6.38
CA ALA A 6 -15.94 -15.39 -6.98
C ALA A 6 -14.89 -16.12 -6.11
N GLY A 7 -14.62 -15.63 -4.89
CA GLY A 7 -13.68 -16.24 -3.94
C GLY A 7 -12.23 -15.74 -4.04
N VAL A 8 -11.94 -14.72 -4.85
CA VAL A 8 -10.60 -14.10 -4.87
C VAL A 8 -10.39 -13.30 -3.59
N ASN A 9 -9.34 -13.64 -2.85
CA ASN A 9 -8.98 -13.00 -1.60
C ASN A 9 -7.62 -12.28 -1.62
N PHE A 10 -6.84 -12.41 -2.70
CA PHE A 10 -5.55 -11.76 -2.85
C PHE A 10 -5.66 -10.55 -3.78
N PHE A 11 -5.32 -9.38 -3.25
CA PHE A 11 -5.35 -8.12 -3.99
C PHE A 11 -3.94 -7.50 -3.98
N ASP A 12 -3.47 -7.16 -5.15
CA ASP A 12 -2.13 -6.59 -5.36
C ASP A 12 -2.23 -5.11 -5.76
N SER A 13 -1.41 -4.28 -5.14
CA SER A 13 -1.29 -2.84 -5.44
C SER A 13 0.16 -2.39 -5.36
N ALA A 14 0.40 -1.11 -5.61
CA ALA A 14 1.69 -0.47 -5.41
C ALA A 14 1.46 1.01 -5.14
N GLU A 15 2.35 1.65 -4.40
CA GLU A 15 2.21 3.07 -4.08
C GLU A 15 2.21 3.98 -5.31
N MET A 16 2.85 3.53 -6.40
CA MET A 16 2.95 4.24 -7.67
C MET A 16 1.68 4.11 -8.54
N TYR A 17 0.75 3.21 -8.20
CA TYR A 17 -0.46 3.01 -8.99
C TYR A 17 -1.45 4.17 -8.82
N PRO A 18 -2.22 4.53 -9.86
CA PRO A 18 -2.47 3.79 -11.11
C PRO A 18 -1.46 4.08 -12.23
N VAL A 19 -1.53 3.29 -13.30
CA VAL A 19 -0.75 3.46 -14.54
C VAL A 19 -1.63 4.15 -15.60
N PRO A 20 -1.12 5.16 -16.35
CA PRO A 20 0.22 5.73 -16.25
C PRO A 20 0.44 6.51 -14.96
N GLN A 21 1.67 6.46 -14.44
CA GLN A 21 2.03 7.06 -13.15
C GLN A 21 2.02 8.59 -13.26
N ARG A 22 1.40 9.26 -12.29
CA ARG A 22 1.36 10.72 -12.19
C ARG A 22 1.45 11.17 -10.74
N ALA A 23 1.99 12.37 -10.53
CA ALA A 23 2.10 12.95 -9.19
C ALA A 23 0.73 13.11 -8.52
N GLU A 24 -0.29 13.50 -9.28
CA GLU A 24 -1.63 13.81 -8.78
C GLU A 24 -2.48 12.56 -8.49
N THR A 25 -2.06 11.40 -9.00
CA THR A 25 -2.85 10.17 -8.95
C THR A 25 -2.20 9.00 -8.25
N HIS A 26 -0.90 9.05 -7.94
CA HIS A 26 -0.23 7.98 -7.19
C HIS A 26 -0.95 7.70 -5.85
N GLY A 27 -0.93 6.43 -5.41
CA GLY A 27 -1.66 5.97 -4.23
C GLY A 27 -3.17 5.78 -4.40
N ARG A 28 -3.80 6.30 -5.48
CA ARG A 28 -5.28 6.20 -5.64
C ARG A 28 -5.79 4.77 -5.72
N SER A 29 -5.01 3.83 -6.23
CA SER A 29 -5.41 2.41 -6.23
C SER A 29 -5.59 1.88 -4.80
N GLU A 30 -4.67 2.21 -3.90
CA GLU A 30 -4.73 1.82 -2.48
C GLU A 30 -5.91 2.51 -1.78
N GLU A 31 -6.16 3.78 -2.07
CA GLU A 31 -7.34 4.51 -1.55
C GLU A 31 -8.66 3.88 -1.99
N LEU A 32 -8.75 3.47 -3.26
CA LEU A 32 -9.93 2.83 -3.81
C LEU A 32 -10.18 1.46 -3.15
N VAL A 33 -9.14 0.64 -3.01
CA VAL A 33 -9.23 -0.65 -2.32
C VAL A 33 -9.62 -0.45 -0.84
N GLY A 34 -8.97 0.47 -0.13
CA GLY A 34 -9.30 0.77 1.26
C GLY A 34 -10.74 1.27 1.44
N ARG A 35 -11.21 2.15 0.56
CA ARG A 35 -12.62 2.60 0.54
C ARG A 35 -13.58 1.44 0.28
N TRP A 36 -13.27 0.58 -0.68
CA TRP A 36 -14.10 -0.59 -1.00
C TRP A 36 -14.19 -1.56 0.19
N LEU A 37 -13.06 -1.90 0.82
CA LEU A 37 -13.03 -2.77 2.01
C LEU A 37 -13.96 -2.24 3.12
N ARG A 38 -13.90 -0.93 3.41
CA ARG A 38 -14.76 -0.29 4.41
C ARG A 38 -16.23 -0.25 4.01
N ALA A 39 -16.52 0.19 2.78
CA ALA A 39 -17.89 0.33 2.30
C ALA A 39 -18.61 -1.03 2.24
N ARG A 40 -17.90 -2.08 1.83
CA ARG A 40 -18.43 -3.45 1.73
C ARG A 40 -18.40 -4.21 3.07
N ARG A 41 -17.77 -3.63 4.11
CA ARG A 41 -17.56 -4.25 5.43
C ARG A 41 -16.87 -5.61 5.32
N VAL A 42 -15.86 -5.70 4.45
CA VAL A 42 -15.08 -6.93 4.27
C VAL A 42 -14.27 -7.19 5.53
N PRO A 43 -14.37 -8.39 6.16
CA PRO A 43 -13.54 -8.74 7.30
C PRO A 43 -12.06 -8.64 6.94
N ARG A 44 -11.25 -7.96 7.75
CA ARG A 44 -9.83 -7.72 7.43
C ARG A 44 -9.07 -9.04 7.19
N ASP A 45 -9.37 -10.07 7.95
CA ASP A 45 -8.69 -11.37 7.89
C ASP A 45 -9.14 -12.23 6.69
N SER A 46 -10.17 -11.80 5.96
CA SER A 46 -10.63 -12.50 4.75
C SER A 46 -9.88 -12.09 3.48
N VAL A 47 -9.00 -11.09 3.56
CA VAL A 47 -8.27 -10.54 2.42
C VAL A 47 -6.77 -10.42 2.70
N VAL A 48 -5.97 -10.85 1.74
CA VAL A 48 -4.54 -10.55 1.66
C VAL A 48 -4.36 -9.38 0.71
N LEU A 49 -3.93 -8.23 1.25
CA LEU A 49 -3.61 -7.04 0.47
C LEU A 49 -2.10 -6.86 0.45
N ALA A 50 -1.50 -6.95 -0.75
CA ALA A 50 -0.10 -6.68 -0.99
C ALA A 50 0.09 -5.26 -1.57
N THR A 51 1.11 -4.55 -1.11
CA THR A 51 1.56 -3.29 -1.70
C THR A 51 3.08 -3.29 -1.86
N LYS A 52 3.59 -2.35 -2.67
CA LYS A 52 5.00 -2.29 -3.09
C LYS A 52 5.53 -0.89 -2.92
N VAL A 53 6.77 -0.81 -2.42
CA VAL A 53 7.53 0.43 -2.27
C VAL A 53 8.25 0.75 -3.58
N ALA A 54 8.16 2.00 -4.01
CA ALA A 54 8.90 2.56 -5.12
C ALA A 54 10.39 2.69 -4.76
N GLY A 55 11.21 2.07 -5.60
CA GLY A 55 12.66 2.26 -5.59
C GLY A 55 13.10 3.45 -6.44
N PRO A 56 14.41 3.54 -6.72
CA PRO A 56 14.96 4.61 -7.53
C PRO A 56 14.34 4.70 -8.91
N SER A 57 13.95 5.92 -9.29
CA SER A 57 13.38 6.21 -10.60
C SER A 57 13.73 7.61 -11.04
N GLY A 58 14.29 7.74 -12.25
CA GLY A 58 14.55 9.04 -12.87
C GLY A 58 13.29 9.76 -13.35
N GLN A 59 12.12 9.13 -13.26
CA GLN A 59 10.84 9.69 -13.71
C GLN A 59 9.91 10.03 -12.55
N MET A 60 9.95 9.27 -11.44
CA MET A 60 9.00 9.42 -10.31
C MET A 60 9.58 10.26 -9.17
N THR A 61 10.08 11.46 -9.51
CA THR A 61 10.73 12.38 -8.55
C THR A 61 9.78 12.95 -7.49
N TRP A 62 8.46 12.80 -7.67
CA TRP A 62 7.45 13.25 -6.71
C TRP A 62 7.17 12.25 -5.58
N ILE A 63 7.55 10.98 -5.72
CA ILE A 63 7.36 9.99 -4.64
C ILE A 63 8.46 10.22 -3.61
N ARG A 64 8.12 10.76 -2.42
CA ARG A 64 9.10 11.07 -1.35
C ARG A 64 10.33 11.86 -1.84
N GLY A 65 10.12 12.78 -2.78
CA GLY A 65 11.20 13.60 -3.35
C GLY A 65 12.14 12.85 -4.31
N GLY A 66 11.76 11.65 -4.78
CA GLY A 66 12.56 10.82 -5.67
C GLY A 66 13.46 9.90 -4.85
N PRO A 67 13.02 8.68 -4.50
CA PRO A 67 13.80 7.82 -3.64
C PRO A 67 15.12 7.49 -4.33
N VAL A 68 16.25 7.63 -3.63
CA VAL A 68 17.58 7.36 -4.20
C VAL A 68 18.03 5.91 -3.99
N ALA A 69 17.39 5.20 -3.06
CA ALA A 69 17.63 3.79 -2.77
C ALA A 69 16.39 3.10 -2.18
N LEU A 70 16.36 1.76 -2.23
CA LEU A 70 15.45 0.92 -1.43
C LEU A 70 16.11 0.61 -0.08
N ASP A 71 16.34 1.64 0.73
CA ASP A 71 16.90 1.52 2.07
C ASP A 71 15.81 1.43 3.15
N SER A 72 16.23 1.14 4.39
CA SER A 72 15.33 0.98 5.53
C SER A 72 14.47 2.22 5.78
N ARG A 73 15.03 3.41 5.55
CA ARG A 73 14.33 4.68 5.72
C ARG A 73 13.22 4.84 4.69
N ASN A 74 13.53 4.68 3.41
CA ASN A 74 12.56 4.78 2.31
C ASN A 74 11.42 3.76 2.50
N ILE A 75 11.78 2.52 2.86
CA ILE A 75 10.79 1.45 3.11
C ILE A 75 9.89 1.81 4.29
N THR A 76 10.46 2.27 5.41
CA THR A 76 9.68 2.61 6.61
C THR A 76 8.73 3.77 6.35
N GLU A 77 9.22 4.87 5.75
CA GLU A 77 8.39 6.03 5.40
C GLU A 77 7.26 5.65 4.42
N ALA A 78 7.55 4.77 3.46
CA ALA A 78 6.54 4.27 2.53
C ALA A 78 5.46 3.47 3.26
N ILE A 79 5.86 2.50 4.08
CA ILE A 79 4.97 1.65 4.87
C ILE A 79 4.02 2.49 5.74
N ASP A 80 4.55 3.43 6.51
CA ASP A 80 3.76 4.30 7.40
C ASP A 80 2.74 5.13 6.61
N SER A 81 3.17 5.68 5.46
CA SER A 81 2.29 6.43 4.57
C SER A 81 1.17 5.56 3.99
N ARG A 82 1.46 4.30 3.65
CA ARG A 82 0.50 3.39 3.02
C ARG A 82 -0.57 2.91 3.99
N PHE A 83 -0.22 2.64 5.25
CA PHE A 83 -1.21 2.21 6.24
C PHE A 83 -2.25 3.29 6.53
N ALA A 84 -1.80 4.54 6.64
CA ALA A 84 -2.71 5.67 6.80
C ALA A 84 -3.71 5.76 5.62
N GLN A 85 -3.24 5.52 4.40
CA GLN A 85 -4.06 5.64 3.19
C GLN A 85 -5.07 4.48 3.02
N ILE A 86 -4.62 3.24 3.28
CA ILE A 86 -5.49 2.05 3.20
C ILE A 86 -6.49 2.03 4.36
N GLY A 87 -6.14 2.62 5.50
CA GLY A 87 -6.95 2.62 6.72
C GLY A 87 -6.91 1.28 7.45
N CYS A 88 -5.81 0.53 7.30
CA CYS A 88 -5.53 -0.68 8.05
C CYS A 88 -4.32 -0.43 8.95
N GLY A 89 -4.48 -0.62 10.26
CA GLY A 89 -3.37 -0.54 11.21
C GLY A 89 -2.38 -1.68 11.00
N LEU A 90 -1.10 -1.41 11.27
CA LEU A 90 -0.07 -2.44 11.34
C LEU A 90 -0.28 -3.27 12.61
N HIS A 91 -0.48 -4.59 12.48
CA HIS A 91 -0.20 -5.48 13.61
C HIS A 91 1.32 -5.63 13.70
N ARG A 92 1.95 -4.67 14.38
CA ARG A 92 3.38 -4.73 14.66
C ARG A 92 3.54 -5.61 15.91
N PRO A 93 4.32 -6.69 15.89
CA PRO A 93 4.76 -7.27 17.15
C PRO A 93 5.47 -6.18 17.94
N LEU A 94 5.14 -6.05 19.23
CA LEU A 94 5.81 -5.14 20.14
C LEU A 94 7.32 -5.42 20.13
N PRO A 95 8.19 -4.41 20.37
CA PRO A 95 9.64 -4.54 20.23
C PRO A 95 10.36 -5.59 21.11
N ASP A 96 9.66 -6.48 21.80
CA ASP A 96 10.24 -7.37 22.83
C ASP A 96 10.64 -8.77 22.31
N THR A 97 11.09 -8.90 21.06
CA THR A 97 11.59 -10.19 20.51
C THR A 97 13.06 -10.16 20.07
N LEU A 98 13.88 -9.35 20.75
CA LEU A 98 15.32 -9.52 20.81
C LEU A 98 15.77 -9.55 22.27
N ALA A 99 15.58 -10.71 22.91
CA ALA A 99 16.27 -11.14 24.12
C ALA A 99 16.59 -12.63 23.98
#